data_AF-A0A3N5JY00-F1
#
_entry.id   AF-A0A3N5JY00-F1
#
_cell.length_a   1.000
_cell.length_b   1.000
_cell.length_c   1.000
_cell.angle_alpha   90.00
_cell.angle_beta   90.00
_cell.angle_gamma   90.00
#
_symmetry.space_group_name_H-M   'P 1'
#
loop_
_entity.id
_entity.type
_entity.pdbx_description
1 polymer ?
#
loop_
_entity_poly.entity_id
_entity_poly.type
_entity_poly.pdbx_seq_one_letter_code
_entity_poly.pdbx_strand_id
1 'polypeptide(L)'
;MLKKIVQNYLSSSANLAGNSLLRLKFMIVNSYTVIGCSYVFVHGVFNLLRQFHILGGLEILGGLLVIINIILLRKTKNIEFAGAVILFLMLCLFISLVVFGQDDKTGLFWFFTFPLLAFFLKGIKEGFIWIIFQFVVIITMLVMSELNFIIRIPYSIYEIVVLCMSILAVILLLYFYELMKNELVAMQNKQHDDDVEQRILREQFDIAERIQKLLIPQKDRNFGNISISGYYRAALGVGGDYYDYFEIDGDRIAVIICDVSGKGISGAFVMVNIRSIFQNNIPKFMITPSEMITIINEKMLEDSTNDFFAVLSVYIYNKKNMTMEF
;
A
#
# COMPACT_ATOMS: atom_id res chain seq x y z
N MET A 1 8.45 11.09 32.19
CA MET A 1 8.42 12.48 31.67
C MET A 1 9.26 12.63 30.40
N LEU A 2 10.57 12.28 30.42
CA LEU A 2 11.48 12.36 29.26
C LEU A 2 10.97 11.64 27.99
N LYS A 3 10.51 10.38 28.12
CA LYS A 3 9.98 9.58 26.99
C LYS A 3 8.83 10.28 26.24
N LYS A 4 7.96 10.97 26.97
CA LYS A 4 6.78 11.67 26.41
C LYS A 4 7.19 12.97 25.70
N ILE A 5 8.20 13.67 26.23
CA ILE A 5 8.78 14.87 25.60
C ILE A 5 9.50 14.49 24.30
N VAL A 6 10.30 13.42 24.33
CA VAL A 6 11.01 12.89 23.15
C VAL A 6 10.01 12.42 22.09
N GLN A 7 8.99 11.64 22.46
CA GLN A 7 7.94 11.25 21.52
C GLN A 7 7.23 12.47 20.91
N ASN A 8 6.83 13.44 21.73
CA ASN A 8 6.16 14.66 21.25
C ASN A 8 7.03 15.49 20.31
N TYR A 9 8.35 15.55 20.54
CA TYR A 9 9.29 16.25 19.66
C TYR A 9 9.52 15.48 18.36
N LEU A 10 9.66 14.15 18.43
CA LEU A 10 9.83 13.31 17.25
C LEU A 10 8.57 13.35 16.36
N SER A 11 7.38 13.35 16.96
CA SER A 11 6.10 13.42 16.25
C SER A 11 5.66 14.85 15.92
N SER A 12 6.32 15.87 16.47
CA SER A 12 6.07 17.28 16.15
C SER A 12 6.38 17.48 14.66
N SER A 13 5.37 17.87 13.90
CA SER A 13 5.36 17.94 12.42
C SER A 13 5.08 16.65 11.66
N ALA A 14 5.13 15.47 12.29
CA ALA A 14 4.70 14.21 11.66
C ALA A 14 3.16 14.19 11.44
N ASN A 15 2.38 14.76 12.36
CA ASN A 15 0.92 14.85 12.19
C ASN A 15 0.48 15.78 11.03
N LEU A 16 1.39 16.58 10.45
CA LEU A 16 1.15 17.43 9.28
C LEU A 16 1.42 16.72 7.95
N ALA A 17 2.05 15.54 8.00
CA ALA A 17 2.33 14.71 6.84
C ALA A 17 1.19 13.71 6.63
N GLY A 18 0.48 13.83 5.51
CA GLY A 18 -0.59 12.90 5.11
C GLY A 18 -0.09 11.49 4.75
N ASN A 19 1.21 11.32 4.53
CA ASN A 19 1.85 10.05 4.14
C ASN A 19 2.88 9.58 5.20
N SER A 20 2.88 8.28 5.50
CA SER A 20 3.79 7.60 6.44
C SER A 20 5.28 7.81 6.11
N LEU A 21 5.65 7.88 4.83
CA LEU A 21 7.03 8.10 4.40
C LEU A 21 7.52 9.51 4.77
N LEU A 22 6.65 10.52 4.61
CA LEU A 22 6.98 11.91 4.93
C LEU A 22 7.12 12.10 6.45
N ARG A 23 6.30 11.39 7.24
CA ARG A 23 6.44 11.31 8.72
C ARG A 23 7.80 10.76 9.14
N LEU A 24 8.22 9.67 8.51
CA LEU A 24 9.51 9.04 8.80
C LEU A 24 10.67 10.00 8.51
N LYS A 25 10.64 10.69 7.35
CA LYS A 25 11.66 11.69 7.00
C LYS A 25 11.74 12.84 8.02
N PHE A 26 10.59 13.35 8.49
CA PHE A 26 10.56 14.37 9.55
C PHE A 26 11.16 13.86 10.87
N MET A 27 10.81 12.63 11.28
CA MET A 27 11.34 12.02 12.50
C MET A 27 12.86 11.85 12.44
N ILE A 28 13.39 11.43 11.28
CA ILE A 28 14.84 11.27 11.06
C ILE A 28 15.54 12.60 11.19
N VAL A 29 15.07 13.65 10.49
CA VAL A 29 15.65 15.00 10.57
C VAL A 29 15.65 15.50 12.02
N ASN A 30 14.52 15.39 12.72
CA ASN A 30 14.41 15.80 14.12
C ASN A 30 15.37 15.04 15.03
N SER A 31 15.48 13.72 14.87
CA SER A 31 16.38 12.88 15.67
C SER A 31 17.84 13.27 15.47
N TYR A 32 18.24 13.41 14.21
CA TYR A 32 19.61 13.75 13.86
C TYR A 32 20.01 15.13 14.33
N THR A 33 19.12 16.12 14.24
CA THR A 33 19.42 17.43 14.78
C THR A 33 19.62 17.38 16.28
N VAL A 34 18.78 16.66 17.04
CA VAL A 34 18.95 16.60 18.50
C VAL A 34 20.28 15.94 18.86
N ILE A 35 20.58 14.80 18.25
CA ILE A 35 21.83 14.06 18.51
C ILE A 35 23.04 14.90 18.06
N GLY A 36 23.00 15.42 16.83
CA GLY A 36 24.07 16.21 16.23
C GLY A 36 24.33 17.50 16.98
N CYS A 37 23.32 18.31 17.28
CA CYS A 37 23.49 19.53 18.07
C CYS A 37 24.05 19.22 19.46
N SER A 38 23.52 18.20 20.16
CA SER A 38 24.01 17.84 21.49
C SER A 38 25.50 17.49 21.46
N TYR A 39 25.92 16.69 20.47
CA TYR A 39 27.31 16.34 20.28
C TYR A 39 28.18 17.57 19.96
N VAL A 40 27.80 18.34 18.95
CA VAL A 40 28.57 19.48 18.44
C VAL A 40 28.72 20.59 19.50
N PHE A 41 27.68 20.85 20.30
CA PHE A 41 27.79 21.84 21.38
C PHE A 41 28.73 21.37 22.50
N VAL A 42 28.63 20.10 22.91
CA VAL A 42 29.52 19.54 23.95
C VAL A 42 30.97 19.55 23.48
N HIS A 43 31.22 19.11 22.24
CA HIS A 43 32.55 19.10 21.65
C HIS A 43 33.10 20.51 21.46
N GLY A 44 32.26 21.45 21.01
CA GLY A 44 32.62 22.86 20.84
C GLY A 44 33.06 23.51 22.15
N VAL A 45 32.29 23.31 23.22
CA VAL A 45 32.67 23.81 24.56
C VAL A 45 33.97 23.16 25.05
N PHE A 46 34.13 21.85 24.86
CA PHE A 46 35.35 21.14 25.25
C PHE A 46 36.59 21.68 24.50
N ASN A 47 36.46 21.96 23.21
CA ASN A 47 37.51 22.57 22.40
C ASN A 47 37.86 23.99 22.85
N LEU A 48 36.86 24.80 23.22
CA LEU A 48 37.11 26.12 23.80
C LEU A 48 37.89 26.03 25.14
N LEU A 49 37.55 25.05 25.99
CA LEU A 49 38.24 24.83 27.27
C LEU A 49 39.70 24.38 27.07
N ARG A 50 39.98 23.61 26.01
CA ARG A 50 41.33 23.21 25.60
C ARG A 50 42.12 24.29 24.83
N GLN A 51 41.62 25.53 24.78
CA GLN A 51 42.22 26.67 24.06
C GLN A 51 42.19 26.55 22.52
N PHE A 52 41.40 25.63 21.95
CA PHE A 52 41.16 25.53 20.52
C PHE A 52 40.02 26.46 20.08
N HIS A 53 40.26 27.77 20.15
CA HIS A 53 39.22 28.79 19.94
C HIS A 53 38.54 28.73 18.56
N ILE A 54 39.31 28.51 17.49
CA ILE A 54 38.78 28.49 16.11
C ILE A 54 37.85 27.29 15.92
N LEU A 55 38.32 26.08 16.27
CA LEU A 55 37.55 24.86 16.11
C LEU A 55 36.28 24.87 16.98
N GLY A 56 36.43 25.23 18.27
CA GLY A 56 35.28 25.32 19.18
C GLY A 56 34.24 26.36 18.73
N GLY A 57 34.69 27.49 18.17
CA GLY A 57 33.80 28.51 17.60
C GLY A 57 33.03 28.03 16.37
N LEU A 58 33.69 27.35 15.44
CA LEU A 58 33.07 26.78 14.24
C LEU A 58 32.02 25.71 14.60
N GLU A 59 32.30 24.89 15.60
CA GLU A 59 31.36 23.87 16.07
C GLU A 59 30.11 24.50 16.70
N ILE A 60 30.27 25.47 17.61
CA ILE A 60 29.13 26.18 18.21
C ILE A 60 28.28 26.87 17.13
N LEU A 61 28.92 27.52 16.16
CA LEU A 61 28.23 28.15 15.03
C LEU A 61 27.45 27.11 14.20
N GLY A 62 28.07 25.97 13.89
CA GLY A 62 27.41 24.86 13.20
C GLY A 62 26.17 24.38 13.95
N GLY A 63 26.28 24.19 15.27
CA GLY A 63 25.15 23.83 16.14
C GLY A 63 23.99 24.83 16.07
N LEU A 64 24.29 26.14 16.08
CA LEU A 64 23.29 27.20 15.95
C LEU A 64 22.62 27.19 14.57
N LEU A 65 23.38 26.97 13.49
CA LEU A 65 22.84 26.89 12.13
C LEU A 65 21.89 25.69 11.96
N VAL A 66 22.17 24.56 12.60
CA VAL A 66 21.26 23.39 12.60
C VAL A 66 19.96 23.71 13.35
N ILE A 67 20.02 24.47 14.46
CA ILE A 67 18.80 24.94 15.16
C ILE A 67 17.97 25.85 14.26
N ILE A 68 18.61 26.81 13.59
CA ILE A 68 17.94 27.70 12.61
C ILE A 68 17.30 26.86 11.50
N ASN A 69 17.99 25.84 11.00
CA ASN A 69 17.46 24.95 9.98
C ASN A 69 16.19 24.20 10.42
N ILE A 70 16.10 23.76 11.69
CA ILE A 70 14.84 23.20 12.22
C ILE A 70 13.71 24.23 12.25
N ILE A 71 14.00 25.45 12.69
CA ILE A 71 12.99 26.51 12.74
C ILE A 71 12.47 26.79 11.33
N LEU A 72 13.37 26.84 10.34
CA LEU A 72 13.01 26.99 8.93
C LEU A 72 12.21 25.79 8.43
N LEU A 73 12.64 24.55 8.71
CA LEU A 73 11.91 23.34 8.34
C LEU A 73 10.47 23.35 8.87
N ARG A 74 10.25 23.81 10.11
CA ARG A 74 8.91 23.92 10.69
C ARG A 74 8.05 24.96 9.99
N LYS A 75 8.64 26.05 9.50
CA LYS A 75 7.94 27.11 8.77
C LYS A 75 7.65 26.72 7.31
N THR A 76 8.66 26.22 6.59
CA THR A 76 8.58 25.96 5.15
C THR A 76 8.04 24.56 4.83
N LYS A 77 8.14 23.61 5.77
CA LYS A 77 7.88 22.18 5.57
C LYS A 77 8.68 21.54 4.44
N ASN A 78 9.73 22.22 3.96
CA ASN A 78 10.57 21.73 2.87
C ASN A 78 11.68 20.82 3.44
N ILE A 79 11.39 19.51 3.49
CA ILE A 79 12.33 18.50 3.99
C ILE A 79 13.55 18.37 3.10
N GLU A 80 13.39 18.47 1.77
CA GLU A 80 14.50 18.30 0.84
C GLU A 80 15.56 19.38 1.01
N PHE A 81 15.11 20.63 1.18
CA PHE A 81 15.98 21.76 1.49
C PHE A 81 16.64 21.59 2.86
N ALA A 82 15.85 21.28 3.91
CA ALA A 82 16.39 21.12 5.25
C ALA A 82 17.42 19.99 5.33
N GLY A 83 17.19 18.88 4.62
CA GLY A 83 18.13 17.77 4.53
C GLY A 83 19.42 18.16 3.81
N ALA A 84 19.33 18.93 2.72
CA ALA A 84 20.50 19.45 2.02
C ALA A 84 21.34 20.38 2.90
N VAL A 85 20.69 21.26 3.68
CA VAL A 85 21.37 22.15 4.64
C VAL A 85 22.11 21.34 5.71
N ILE A 86 21.52 20.28 6.25
CA ILE A 86 22.20 19.42 7.24
C ILE A 86 23.44 18.76 6.63
N LEU A 87 23.33 18.18 5.42
CA LEU A 87 24.46 17.55 4.74
C LEU A 87 25.58 18.56 4.47
N PHE A 88 25.24 19.77 4.04
CA PHE A 88 26.22 20.83 3.83
C PHE A 88 26.93 21.24 5.12
N LEU A 89 26.18 21.51 6.19
CA LEU A 89 26.76 21.87 7.51
C LEU A 89 27.66 20.76 8.05
N MET A 90 27.28 19.51 7.83
CA MET A 90 28.05 18.33 8.22
C MET A 90 29.38 18.25 7.47
N LEU A 91 29.40 18.54 6.15
CA LEU A 91 30.65 18.64 5.38
C LEU A 91 31.55 19.78 5.88
N CYS A 92 30.98 20.96 6.15
CA CYS A 92 31.74 22.07 6.73
C CYS A 92 32.38 21.68 8.07
N LEU A 93 31.63 20.96 8.91
CA LEU A 93 32.13 20.47 10.19
C LEU A 93 33.28 19.48 10.01
N PHE A 94 33.18 18.53 9.07
CA PHE A 94 34.29 17.60 8.77
C PHE A 94 35.53 18.30 8.25
N ILE A 95 35.36 19.28 7.36
CA ILE A 95 36.47 20.10 6.88
C ILE A 95 37.14 20.79 8.07
N SER A 96 36.35 21.38 8.98
CA SER A 96 36.90 22.05 10.16
C SER A 96 37.66 21.10 11.10
N LEU A 97 37.17 19.88 11.31
CA LEU A 97 37.83 18.86 12.14
C LEU A 97 39.15 18.40 11.54
N VAL A 98 39.24 18.25 10.22
CA VAL A 98 40.47 17.81 9.56
C VAL A 98 41.49 18.94 9.47
N VAL A 99 41.06 20.18 9.24
CA VAL A 99 41.95 21.34 9.10
C VAL A 99 42.49 21.82 10.45
N PHE A 100 41.63 21.90 11.47
CA PHE A 100 41.97 22.50 12.76
C PHE A 100 42.12 21.48 13.90
N GLY A 101 41.81 20.20 13.69
CA GLY A 101 41.99 19.15 14.70
C GLY A 101 43.45 18.73 14.81
N GLN A 102 44.10 19.01 15.94
CA GLN A 102 45.56 18.89 16.06
C GLN A 102 46.08 17.66 16.83
N ASP A 103 45.24 16.87 17.52
CA ASP A 103 45.78 15.90 18.50
C ASP A 103 45.47 14.41 18.30
N ASP A 104 44.33 14.00 17.71
CA ASP A 104 43.87 12.60 17.89
C ASP A 104 43.67 11.78 16.60
N LYS A 105 44.00 12.30 15.41
CA LYS A 105 43.70 11.63 14.13
C LYS A 105 42.21 11.18 13.98
N THR A 106 41.30 11.71 14.79
CA THR A 106 39.92 11.22 14.85
C THR A 106 39.01 11.87 13.80
N GLY A 107 39.44 12.97 13.18
CA GLY A 107 38.66 13.73 12.21
C GLY A 107 38.20 12.90 10.99
N LEU A 108 39.01 11.92 10.56
CA LEU A 108 38.67 11.04 9.42
C LEU A 108 37.48 10.13 9.70
N PHE A 109 37.30 9.65 10.94
CA PHE A 109 36.21 8.70 11.25
C PHE A 109 34.82 9.34 11.13
N TRP A 110 34.74 10.66 11.24
CA TRP A 110 33.46 11.36 11.16
C TRP A 110 32.82 11.29 9.77
N PHE A 111 33.62 11.14 8.71
CA PHE A 111 33.13 10.97 7.34
C PHE A 111 32.26 9.71 7.15
N PHE A 112 32.36 8.69 8.03
CA PHE A 112 31.52 7.48 7.94
C PHE A 112 30.04 7.74 8.18
N THR A 113 29.72 8.81 8.92
CA THR A 113 28.33 9.16 9.21
C THR A 113 27.65 9.83 8.02
N PHE A 114 28.42 10.34 7.04
CA PHE A 114 27.88 11.09 5.91
C PHE A 114 27.08 10.25 4.93
N PRO A 115 27.59 9.09 4.43
CA PRO A 115 26.82 8.28 3.50
C PRO A 115 25.48 7.84 4.07
N LEU A 116 25.49 7.45 5.35
CA LEU A 116 24.28 7.11 6.09
C LEU A 116 23.26 8.24 5.99
N LEU A 117 23.66 9.46 6.35
CA LEU A 117 22.77 10.61 6.32
C LEU A 117 22.29 10.97 4.93
N ALA A 118 23.18 10.91 3.93
CA ALA A 118 22.88 11.24 2.55
C ALA A 118 21.78 10.31 1.99
N PHE A 119 21.95 9.00 2.12
CA PHE A 119 20.95 8.04 1.67
C PHE A 119 19.64 8.14 2.45
N PHE A 120 19.68 8.33 3.77
CA PHE A 120 18.47 8.44 4.58
C PHE A 120 17.64 9.70 4.27
N LEU A 121 18.29 10.85 4.06
CA LEU A 121 17.60 12.12 3.82
C LEU A 121 17.19 12.30 2.35
N LYS A 122 18.02 11.82 1.42
CA LYS A 122 17.88 12.11 -0.02
C LYS A 122 17.52 10.90 -0.88
N GLY A 123 17.56 9.68 -0.33
CA GLY A 123 17.31 8.44 -1.08
C GLY A 123 18.45 8.11 -2.05
N ILE A 124 18.27 7.07 -2.86
CA ILE A 124 19.34 6.53 -3.72
C ILE A 124 19.88 7.57 -4.71
N LYS A 125 19.00 8.18 -5.51
CA LYS A 125 19.41 9.02 -6.65
C LYS A 125 20.18 10.26 -6.20
N GLU A 126 19.59 11.07 -5.32
CA GLU A 126 20.24 12.27 -4.81
C GLU A 126 21.33 11.95 -3.80
N GLY A 127 21.20 10.88 -3.02
CA GLY A 127 22.23 10.44 -2.07
C GLY A 127 23.58 10.23 -2.75
N PHE A 128 23.61 9.55 -3.91
CA PHE A 128 24.83 9.37 -4.69
C PHE A 128 25.48 10.68 -5.13
N ILE A 129 24.71 11.72 -5.45
CA ILE A 129 25.25 13.03 -5.80
C ILE A 129 26.01 13.62 -4.61
N TRP A 130 25.45 13.51 -3.41
CA TRP A 130 26.11 13.95 -2.18
C TRP A 130 27.36 13.12 -1.85
N ILE A 131 27.35 11.81 -2.13
CA ILE A 131 28.55 10.96 -2.00
C ILE A 131 29.66 11.43 -2.93
N ILE A 132 29.34 11.69 -4.21
CA ILE A 132 30.33 12.20 -5.16
C ILE A 132 30.90 13.53 -4.65
N PHE A 133 30.04 14.42 -4.15
CA PHE A 133 30.47 15.68 -3.56
C PHE A 133 31.40 15.48 -2.35
N GLN A 134 31.09 14.53 -1.46
CA GLN A 134 31.97 14.16 -0.33
C GLN A 134 33.34 13.67 -0.82
N PHE A 135 33.39 12.81 -1.84
CA PHE A 135 34.66 12.34 -2.41
C PHE A 135 35.48 13.48 -3.02
N VAL A 136 34.83 14.41 -3.73
CA VAL A 136 35.50 15.60 -4.27
C VAL A 136 36.09 16.45 -3.14
N VAL A 137 35.36 16.64 -2.04
CA VAL A 137 35.87 17.34 -0.85
C VAL A 137 37.09 16.61 -0.28
N ILE A 138 37.01 15.29 -0.06
CA ILE A 138 38.13 14.50 0.46
C ILE A 138 39.37 14.63 -0.45
N ILE A 139 39.22 14.41 -1.76
CA ILE A 139 40.32 14.53 -2.73
C ILE A 139 40.92 15.94 -2.71
N THR A 140 40.07 16.97 -2.68
CA THR A 140 40.52 18.36 -2.62
C THR A 140 41.35 18.61 -1.35
N MET A 141 40.90 18.10 -0.21
CA MET A 141 41.63 18.23 1.05
C MET A 141 42.99 17.53 1.02
N LEU A 142 43.07 16.35 0.40
CA LEU A 142 44.33 15.62 0.22
C LEU A 142 45.34 16.41 -0.63
N VAL A 143 44.90 16.94 -1.77
CA VAL A 143 45.76 17.74 -2.65
C VAL A 143 46.24 19.02 -1.96
N MET A 144 45.36 19.71 -1.22
CA MET A 144 45.72 20.94 -0.50
C MET A 144 46.73 20.71 0.63
N SER A 145 46.80 19.50 1.18
CA SER A 145 47.81 19.14 2.16
C SER A 145 49.20 18.94 1.55
N GLU A 146 49.29 18.28 0.39
CA GLU A 146 50.59 18.07 -0.28
C GLU A 146 51.23 19.42 -0.70
N LEU A 147 50.39 20.40 -1.02
CA LEU A 147 50.82 21.76 -1.37
C LEU A 147 51.22 22.60 -0.15
N ASN A 148 51.16 22.05 1.08
CA ASN A 148 51.53 22.70 2.34
C ASN A 148 50.84 24.06 2.59
N PHE A 149 49.72 24.32 1.91
CA PHE A 149 49.10 25.65 1.87
C PHE A 149 48.37 25.98 3.17
N ILE A 150 47.70 24.99 3.79
CA ILE A 150 46.81 25.16 4.96
C ILE A 150 46.83 23.96 5.92
N ILE A 151 47.08 22.73 5.44
CA ILE A 151 46.85 21.50 6.21
C ILE A 151 48.18 20.80 6.50
N ARG A 152 48.56 20.67 7.77
CA ARG A 152 49.53 19.64 8.20
C ARG A 152 48.74 18.37 8.44
N ILE A 153 48.56 17.54 7.42
CA ILE A 153 47.89 16.25 7.59
C ILE A 153 48.75 15.38 8.53
N PRO A 154 48.23 14.94 9.70
CA PRO A 154 48.88 13.92 10.52
C PRO A 154 48.65 12.50 9.97
N TYR A 155 47.93 12.37 8.85
CA TYR A 155 47.44 11.12 8.30
C TYR A 155 48.35 10.52 7.22
N SER A 156 48.64 9.24 7.34
CA SER A 156 49.37 8.50 6.31
C SER A 156 48.46 8.15 5.12
N ILE A 157 49.06 7.92 3.95
CA ILE A 157 48.36 7.37 2.77
C ILE A 157 47.58 6.10 3.13
N TYR A 158 48.12 5.27 4.03
CA TYR A 158 47.45 4.07 4.52
C TYR A 158 46.12 4.37 5.21
N GLU A 159 46.07 5.36 6.12
CA GLU A 159 44.83 5.75 6.82
C GLU A 159 43.75 6.26 5.86
N ILE A 160 44.17 6.97 4.80
CA ILE A 160 43.27 7.47 3.74
C ILE A 160 42.71 6.32 2.90
N VAL A 161 43.55 5.36 2.50
CA VAL A 161 43.11 4.18 1.74
C VAL A 161 42.10 3.36 2.56
N VAL A 162 42.36 3.16 3.85
CA VAL A 162 41.46 2.44 4.76
C VAL A 162 40.12 3.19 4.91
N LEU A 163 40.13 4.53 5.00
CA LEU A 163 38.92 5.34 5.01
C LEU A 163 38.09 5.15 3.73
N CYS A 164 38.72 5.24 2.55
CA CYS A 164 38.04 5.07 1.27
C CYS A 164 37.41 3.67 1.13
N MET A 165 38.14 2.61 1.51
CA MET A 165 37.63 1.24 1.49
C MET A 165 36.44 1.06 2.45
N SER A 166 36.52 1.66 3.63
CA SER A 166 35.46 1.59 4.63
C SER A 166 34.21 2.38 4.21
N ILE A 167 34.38 3.55 3.59
CA ILE A 167 33.26 4.34 3.02
C ILE A 167 32.60 3.55 1.88
N LEU A 168 33.39 2.93 1.00
CA LEU A 168 32.88 2.08 -0.06
C LEU A 168 32.04 0.91 0.50
N ALA A 169 32.53 0.24 1.54
CA ALA A 169 31.79 -0.84 2.20
C ALA A 169 30.45 -0.35 2.79
N VAL A 170 30.44 0.80 3.46
CA VAL A 170 29.21 1.41 4.00
C VAL A 170 28.24 1.78 2.88
N ILE A 171 28.72 2.37 1.77
CA ILE A 171 27.88 2.72 0.62
C ILE A 171 27.24 1.46 0.01
N LEU A 172 28.02 0.39 -0.16
CA LEU A 172 27.50 -0.87 -0.68
C LEU A 172 26.41 -1.44 0.23
N LEU A 173 26.64 -1.47 1.55
CA LEU A 173 25.64 -1.93 2.52
C LEU A 173 24.37 -1.08 2.48
N LEU A 174 24.50 0.24 2.41
CA LEU A 174 23.35 1.16 2.32
C LEU A 174 22.60 1.01 0.99
N TYR A 175 23.31 0.78 -0.11
CA TYR A 175 22.71 0.51 -1.40
C TYR A 175 21.87 -0.76 -1.36
N PHE A 176 22.42 -1.87 -0.82
CA PHE A 176 21.68 -3.12 -0.64
C PHE A 176 20.47 -2.93 0.30
N TYR A 177 20.64 -2.22 1.42
CA TYR A 177 19.54 -1.93 2.34
C TYR A 177 18.40 -1.19 1.64
N GLU A 178 18.70 -0.13 0.87
CA GLU A 178 17.66 0.66 0.20
C GLU A 178 17.02 -0.11 -0.96
N LEU A 179 17.77 -1.00 -1.63
CA LEU A 179 17.23 -1.92 -2.63
C LEU A 179 16.23 -2.90 -2.01
N MET A 180 16.62 -3.58 -0.93
CA MET A 180 15.73 -4.51 -0.20
C MET A 180 14.48 -3.81 0.34
N LYS A 181 14.63 -2.60 0.86
CA LYS A 181 13.51 -1.80 1.36
C LYS A 181 12.52 -1.42 0.25
N ASN A 182 13.00 -1.02 -0.92
CA ASN A 182 12.14 -0.69 -2.05
C ASN A 182 11.36 -1.93 -2.54
N GLU A 183 12.01 -3.10 -2.55
CA GLU A 183 11.36 -4.36 -2.91
C GLU A 183 10.27 -4.75 -1.90
N LEU A 184 10.55 -4.63 -0.60
CA LEU A 184 9.57 -4.90 0.46
C LEU A 184 8.33 -4.01 0.33
N VAL A 185 8.51 -2.71 0.08
CA VAL A 185 7.40 -1.76 -0.12
C VAL A 185 6.59 -2.12 -1.38
N ALA A 186 7.26 -2.52 -2.47
CA ALA A 186 6.58 -2.94 -3.68
C ALA A 186 5.73 -4.20 -3.45
N MET A 187 6.25 -5.18 -2.69
CA MET A 187 5.51 -6.38 -2.32
C MET A 187 4.28 -6.06 -1.45
N GLN A 188 4.42 -5.15 -0.47
CA GLN A 188 3.30 -4.74 0.39
C GLN A 188 2.20 -4.02 -0.38
N ASN A 189 2.56 -3.11 -1.30
CA ASN A 189 1.58 -2.42 -2.12
C ASN A 189 0.79 -3.39 -2.99
N LYS A 190 1.48 -4.36 -3.61
CA LYS A 190 0.83 -5.38 -4.43
C LYS A 190 -0.14 -6.24 -3.62
N GLN A 191 0.27 -6.69 -2.42
CA GLN A 191 -0.62 -7.44 -1.53
C GLN A 191 -1.85 -6.63 -1.11
N HIS A 192 -1.67 -5.33 -0.83
CA HIS A 192 -2.78 -4.47 -0.47
C HIS A 192 -3.78 -4.31 -1.62
N ASP A 193 -3.30 -4.14 -2.84
CA ASP A 193 -4.14 -4.03 -4.03
C ASP A 193 -4.92 -5.34 -4.28
N ASP A 194 -4.24 -6.49 -4.19
CA ASP A 194 -4.87 -7.83 -4.34
C ASP A 194 -5.96 -8.07 -3.26
N ASP A 195 -5.70 -7.68 -2.01
CA ASP A 195 -6.66 -7.79 -0.91
C ASP A 195 -7.90 -6.91 -1.12
N VAL A 196 -7.71 -5.67 -1.61
CA VAL A 196 -8.80 -4.76 -1.94
C VAL A 196 -9.66 -5.32 -3.07
N GLU A 197 -9.05 -5.84 -4.13
CA GLU A 197 -9.75 -6.46 -5.25
C GLU A 197 -10.57 -7.68 -4.80
N GLN A 198 -9.98 -8.59 -4.03
CA GLN A 198 -10.69 -9.74 -3.49
C GLN A 198 -11.88 -9.35 -2.61
N ARG A 199 -11.72 -8.30 -1.80
CA ARG A 199 -12.80 -7.82 -0.95
C ARG A 199 -13.96 -7.28 -1.79
N ILE A 200 -13.69 -6.48 -2.82
CA ILE A 200 -14.72 -5.96 -3.72
C ILE A 200 -15.46 -7.11 -4.42
N LEU A 201 -14.72 -8.11 -4.92
CA LEU A 201 -15.33 -9.28 -5.55
C LEU A 201 -16.24 -10.05 -4.58
N ARG A 202 -15.79 -10.29 -3.34
CA ARG A 202 -16.62 -10.94 -2.31
C ARG A 202 -17.88 -10.15 -2.01
N GLU A 203 -17.78 -8.83 -1.84
CA GLU A 203 -18.94 -7.97 -1.60
C GLU A 203 -19.95 -8.04 -2.76
N GLN A 204 -19.48 -8.07 -4.02
CA GLN A 204 -20.36 -8.25 -5.19
C GLN A 204 -21.02 -9.64 -5.22
N PHE A 205 -20.28 -10.70 -4.88
CA PHE A 205 -20.83 -12.05 -4.76
C PHE A 205 -21.89 -12.15 -3.66
N ASP A 206 -21.66 -11.57 -2.49
CA ASP A 206 -22.62 -11.56 -1.38
C ASP A 206 -23.91 -10.82 -1.76
N ILE A 207 -23.80 -9.70 -2.49
CA ILE A 207 -24.97 -8.97 -3.02
C ILE A 207 -25.74 -9.85 -4.00
N ALA A 208 -25.04 -10.50 -4.94
CA ALA A 208 -25.67 -11.38 -5.92
C ALA A 208 -26.40 -12.57 -5.25
N GLU A 209 -25.79 -13.19 -4.24
CA GLU A 209 -26.41 -14.27 -3.44
C GLU A 209 -27.67 -13.78 -2.74
N ARG A 210 -27.60 -12.60 -2.11
CA ARG A 210 -28.76 -12.02 -1.42
C ARG A 210 -29.91 -11.73 -2.39
N ILE A 211 -29.61 -11.17 -3.56
CA ILE A 211 -30.62 -10.92 -4.60
C ILE A 211 -31.21 -12.25 -5.07
N GLN A 212 -30.39 -13.24 -5.43
CA GLN A 212 -30.85 -14.53 -5.91
C GLN A 212 -31.76 -15.24 -4.89
N LYS A 213 -31.41 -15.21 -3.60
CA LYS A 213 -32.28 -15.74 -2.54
C LYS A 213 -33.65 -15.08 -2.54
N LEU A 214 -33.76 -13.77 -2.77
CA LEU A 214 -35.07 -13.09 -2.83
C LEU A 214 -35.92 -13.51 -4.04
N LEU A 215 -35.30 -14.04 -5.09
CA LEU A 215 -36.00 -14.46 -6.30
C LEU A 215 -36.57 -15.88 -6.16
N ILE A 216 -35.89 -16.76 -5.44
CA ILE A 216 -36.34 -18.15 -5.23
C ILE A 216 -37.42 -18.18 -4.12
N PRO A 217 -38.48 -19.00 -4.25
CA PRO A 217 -39.53 -19.10 -3.25
C PRO A 217 -39.00 -19.32 -1.83
N GLN A 218 -39.41 -18.46 -0.90
CA GLN A 218 -38.93 -18.45 0.49
C GLN A 218 -39.83 -19.21 1.47
N LYS A 219 -41.06 -19.53 1.06
CA LYS A 219 -42.06 -20.16 1.92
C LYS A 219 -42.84 -21.17 1.13
N ASP A 220 -42.98 -22.36 1.70
CA ASP A 220 -43.94 -23.36 1.25
C ASP A 220 -45.30 -22.70 1.00
N ARG A 221 -45.90 -23.03 -0.15
CA ARG A 221 -47.25 -22.58 -0.46
C ARG A 221 -48.22 -23.74 -0.37
N ASN A 222 -49.32 -23.45 0.30
CA ASN A 222 -50.50 -24.29 0.33
C ASN A 222 -51.55 -23.70 -0.62
N PHE A 223 -51.99 -24.48 -1.59
CA PHE A 223 -53.00 -24.12 -2.58
C PHE A 223 -54.35 -24.82 -2.31
N GLY A 224 -54.64 -25.12 -1.04
CA GLY A 224 -55.86 -25.78 -0.59
C GLY A 224 -55.63 -27.28 -0.39
N ASN A 225 -55.86 -28.08 -1.43
CA ASN A 225 -55.68 -29.53 -1.40
C ASN A 225 -54.25 -29.99 -1.71
N ILE A 226 -53.32 -29.07 -1.98
CA ILE A 226 -51.91 -29.36 -2.26
C ILE A 226 -50.98 -28.40 -1.51
N SER A 227 -49.88 -28.96 -1.02
CA SER A 227 -48.76 -28.22 -0.43
C SER A 227 -47.52 -28.43 -1.27
N ILE A 228 -46.82 -27.35 -1.62
CA ILE A 228 -45.57 -27.37 -2.37
C ILE A 228 -44.48 -26.77 -1.49
N SER A 229 -43.41 -27.52 -1.30
CA SER A 229 -42.22 -27.13 -0.55
C SER A 229 -40.99 -27.26 -1.44
N GLY A 230 -40.00 -26.39 -1.23
CA GLY A 230 -38.77 -26.38 -2.03
C GLY A 230 -37.56 -25.98 -1.20
N TYR A 231 -36.39 -26.47 -1.61
CA TYR A 231 -35.11 -26.17 -0.97
C TYR A 231 -34.07 -25.85 -2.03
N TYR A 232 -33.35 -24.74 -1.84
CA TYR A 232 -32.27 -24.31 -2.72
C TYR A 232 -31.01 -24.04 -1.90
N ARG A 233 -29.88 -24.56 -2.37
CA ARG A 233 -28.55 -24.29 -1.82
C ARG A 233 -27.51 -24.30 -2.92
N ALA A 234 -27.00 -23.13 -3.27
CA ALA A 234 -25.87 -23.01 -4.17
C ALA A 234 -24.57 -23.56 -3.53
N ALA A 235 -23.67 -24.06 -4.38
CA ALA A 235 -22.35 -24.53 -3.94
C ALA A 235 -21.37 -23.38 -3.62
N LEU A 236 -21.49 -22.25 -4.32
CA LEU A 236 -20.56 -21.10 -4.26
C LEU A 236 -21.34 -19.77 -4.17
N GLY A 237 -22.25 -19.67 -3.20
CA GLY A 237 -23.08 -18.47 -2.96
C GLY A 237 -24.23 -18.30 -3.96
N VAL A 238 -23.90 -18.25 -5.26
CA VAL A 238 -24.86 -18.16 -6.37
C VAL A 238 -24.77 -19.35 -7.34
N GLY A 239 -25.87 -19.72 -7.97
CA GLY A 239 -25.96 -20.89 -8.87
C GLY A 239 -26.91 -20.69 -10.06
N GLY A 240 -26.87 -21.63 -11.01
CA GLY A 240 -27.80 -21.65 -12.16
C GLY A 240 -29.16 -22.26 -11.83
N ASP A 241 -29.22 -23.12 -10.81
CA ASP A 241 -30.42 -23.88 -10.48
C ASP A 241 -31.54 -22.96 -9.99
N TYR A 242 -32.77 -23.29 -10.38
CA TYR A 242 -33.96 -22.53 -10.03
C TYR A 242 -35.18 -23.43 -9.96
N TYR A 243 -36.07 -23.09 -9.04
CA TYR A 243 -37.39 -23.63 -9.03
C TYR A 243 -38.37 -22.51 -8.66
N ASP A 244 -39.60 -22.63 -9.15
CA ASP A 244 -40.67 -21.73 -8.76
C ASP A 244 -42.03 -22.40 -8.96
N TYR A 245 -43.05 -21.82 -8.37
CA TYR A 245 -44.42 -22.29 -8.51
C TYR A 245 -45.41 -21.11 -8.48
N PHE A 246 -46.36 -21.13 -9.41
CA PHE A 246 -47.36 -20.09 -9.56
C PHE A 246 -48.75 -20.67 -9.76
N GLU A 247 -49.73 -19.98 -9.21
CA GLU A 247 -51.12 -20.22 -9.57
C GLU A 247 -51.38 -19.56 -10.93
N ILE A 248 -51.70 -20.37 -11.95
CA ILE A 248 -52.06 -19.90 -13.29
C ILE A 248 -53.44 -19.24 -13.23
N ASP A 249 -54.37 -19.92 -12.56
CA ASP A 249 -55.73 -19.48 -12.28
C ASP A 249 -56.25 -20.22 -11.03
N GLY A 250 -57.50 -19.99 -10.63
CA GLY A 250 -58.08 -20.58 -9.43
C GLY A 250 -58.09 -22.12 -9.39
N ASP A 251 -57.82 -22.83 -10.49
CA ASP A 251 -57.82 -24.28 -10.58
C ASP A 251 -56.45 -24.88 -10.96
N ARG A 252 -55.54 -24.12 -11.58
CA ARG A 252 -54.29 -24.66 -12.14
C ARG A 252 -53.04 -24.05 -11.51
N ILE A 253 -52.04 -24.89 -11.25
CA ILE A 253 -50.76 -24.51 -10.65
C ILE A 253 -49.63 -24.93 -11.60
N ALA A 254 -48.76 -24.00 -11.97
CA ALA A 254 -47.51 -24.27 -12.69
C ALA A 254 -46.37 -24.47 -11.70
N VAL A 255 -45.51 -25.45 -11.95
CA VAL A 255 -44.24 -25.65 -11.26
C VAL A 255 -43.15 -25.73 -12.30
N ILE A 256 -42.04 -25.04 -12.06
CA ILE A 256 -40.84 -25.11 -12.91
C ILE A 256 -39.65 -25.50 -12.07
N ILE A 257 -38.79 -26.35 -12.64
CA ILE A 257 -37.45 -26.64 -12.15
C ILE A 257 -36.51 -26.44 -13.33
N CYS A 258 -35.39 -25.79 -13.07
CA CYS A 258 -34.41 -25.42 -14.07
C CYS A 258 -33.01 -25.65 -13.54
N ASP A 259 -32.15 -26.24 -14.37
CA ASP A 259 -30.69 -26.28 -14.18
C ASP A 259 -30.04 -25.59 -15.37
N VAL A 260 -29.34 -24.49 -15.12
CA VAL A 260 -28.68 -23.70 -16.13
C VAL A 260 -27.22 -24.11 -16.23
N SER A 261 -26.75 -24.38 -17.45
CA SER A 261 -25.33 -24.61 -17.72
C SER A 261 -24.53 -23.39 -17.28
N GLY A 262 -23.57 -23.56 -16.37
CA GLY A 262 -22.77 -22.46 -15.84
C GLY A 262 -22.73 -22.44 -14.32
N LYS A 263 -21.79 -21.69 -13.75
CA LYS A 263 -21.62 -21.56 -12.30
C LYS A 263 -21.36 -20.09 -11.96
N GLY A 264 -21.64 -19.71 -10.72
CA GLY A 264 -21.41 -18.34 -10.25
C GLY A 264 -22.45 -17.36 -10.78
N ILE A 265 -22.05 -16.10 -10.95
CA ILE A 265 -22.94 -14.98 -11.29
C ILE A 265 -23.57 -15.13 -12.69
N SER A 266 -22.83 -15.63 -13.67
CA SER A 266 -23.34 -15.75 -15.04
C SER A 266 -24.50 -16.73 -15.15
N GLY A 267 -24.41 -17.90 -14.49
CA GLY A 267 -25.51 -18.87 -14.43
C GLY A 267 -26.72 -18.31 -13.68
N ALA A 268 -26.49 -17.58 -12.58
CA ALA A 268 -27.55 -16.91 -11.84
C ALA A 268 -28.27 -15.83 -12.67
N PHE A 269 -27.57 -15.13 -13.56
CA PHE A 269 -28.17 -14.13 -14.45
C PHE A 269 -29.13 -14.77 -15.46
N VAL A 270 -28.69 -15.87 -16.09
CA VAL A 270 -29.54 -16.66 -17.01
C VAL A 270 -30.76 -17.21 -16.28
N MET A 271 -30.59 -17.70 -15.05
CA MET A 271 -31.68 -18.10 -14.18
C MET A 271 -32.71 -16.98 -13.98
N VAL A 272 -32.25 -15.76 -13.64
CA VAL A 272 -33.13 -14.58 -13.47
C VAL A 272 -33.92 -14.30 -14.74
N ASN A 273 -33.30 -14.46 -15.92
CA ASN A 273 -33.99 -14.26 -17.19
C ASN A 273 -35.09 -15.31 -17.41
N ILE A 274 -34.77 -16.60 -17.23
CA ILE A 274 -35.75 -17.70 -17.33
C ILE A 274 -36.92 -17.46 -16.39
N ARG A 275 -36.65 -17.07 -15.13
CA ARG A 275 -37.67 -16.70 -14.16
C ARG A 275 -38.55 -15.54 -14.64
N SER A 276 -37.93 -14.48 -15.16
CA SER A 276 -38.65 -13.30 -15.69
C SER A 276 -39.58 -13.69 -16.85
N ILE A 277 -39.06 -14.47 -17.81
CA ILE A 277 -39.83 -14.95 -18.96
C ILE A 277 -40.99 -15.84 -18.48
N PHE A 278 -40.72 -16.76 -17.57
CA PHE A 278 -41.73 -17.65 -16.98
C PHE A 278 -42.85 -16.84 -16.31
N GLN A 279 -42.52 -15.96 -15.36
CA GLN A 279 -43.52 -15.17 -14.62
C GLN A 279 -44.35 -14.25 -15.52
N ASN A 280 -43.76 -13.66 -16.56
CA ASN A 280 -44.46 -12.72 -17.44
C ASN A 280 -45.38 -13.39 -18.47
N ASN A 281 -45.19 -14.70 -18.74
CA ASN A 281 -45.96 -15.42 -19.75
C ASN A 281 -46.96 -16.43 -19.16
N ILE A 282 -46.84 -16.82 -17.88
CA ILE A 282 -47.82 -17.66 -17.17
C ILE A 282 -49.28 -17.12 -17.23
N PRO A 283 -49.56 -15.80 -17.10
CA PRO A 283 -50.95 -15.33 -17.01
C PRO A 283 -51.74 -15.38 -18.34
N LYS A 284 -51.15 -15.83 -19.45
CA LYS A 284 -51.72 -15.72 -20.79
C LYS A 284 -52.17 -17.09 -21.32
N PHE A 285 -53.39 -17.52 -20.98
CA PHE A 285 -54.15 -18.63 -21.61
C PHE A 285 -53.74 -20.08 -21.29
N MET A 286 -54.49 -21.03 -21.87
CA MET A 286 -54.38 -22.49 -21.71
C MET A 286 -53.07 -23.04 -22.29
N ILE A 287 -51.95 -22.74 -21.63
CA ILE A 287 -50.63 -23.19 -22.06
C ILE A 287 -50.39 -24.62 -21.54
N THR A 288 -49.97 -25.53 -22.43
CA THR A 288 -49.43 -26.85 -22.10
C THR A 288 -47.95 -26.76 -21.68
N PRO A 289 -47.39 -27.72 -20.92
CA PRO A 289 -45.96 -27.67 -20.53
C PRO A 289 -45.00 -27.49 -21.72
N SER A 290 -45.28 -28.14 -22.85
CA SER A 290 -44.49 -28.06 -24.09
C SER A 290 -44.49 -26.66 -24.70
N GLU A 291 -45.65 -26.01 -24.78
CA GLU A 291 -45.77 -24.63 -25.27
C GLU A 291 -45.00 -23.66 -24.36
N MET A 292 -45.03 -23.87 -23.04
CA MET A 292 -44.32 -23.03 -22.09
C MET A 292 -42.79 -23.10 -22.27
N ILE A 293 -42.25 -24.32 -22.43
CA ILE A 293 -40.82 -24.52 -22.71
C ILE A 293 -40.44 -23.88 -24.06
N THR A 294 -41.30 -23.99 -25.06
CA THR A 294 -41.07 -23.41 -26.40
C THR A 294 -40.97 -21.88 -26.32
N ILE A 295 -41.89 -21.22 -25.60
CA ILE A 295 -41.86 -19.77 -25.37
C ILE A 295 -40.59 -19.34 -24.63
N ILE A 296 -40.19 -20.08 -23.59
CA ILE A 296 -38.95 -19.80 -22.85
C ILE A 296 -37.75 -19.88 -23.81
N ASN A 297 -37.68 -20.94 -24.61
CA ASN A 297 -36.58 -21.13 -25.56
C ASN A 297 -36.51 -20.03 -26.61
N GLU A 298 -37.64 -19.66 -27.23
CA GLU A 298 -37.70 -18.57 -28.22
C GLU A 298 -37.25 -17.23 -27.64
N LYS A 299 -37.74 -16.89 -26.43
CA LYS A 299 -37.35 -15.65 -25.74
C LYS A 299 -35.88 -15.62 -25.33
N MET A 300 -35.36 -16.75 -24.87
CA MET A 300 -33.93 -16.88 -24.55
C MET A 300 -33.03 -16.73 -25.79
N LEU A 301 -33.46 -17.24 -26.95
CA LEU A 301 -32.74 -17.06 -28.22
C LEU A 301 -32.76 -15.62 -28.72
N GLU A 302 -33.85 -14.88 -28.51
CA GLU A 302 -33.92 -13.44 -28.82
C GLU A 302 -32.93 -12.62 -27.98
N ASP A 303 -32.78 -12.94 -26.69
CA ASP A 303 -31.91 -12.23 -25.74
C ASP A 303 -30.41 -12.56 -25.90
N SER A 304 -30.02 -13.34 -26.91
CA SER A 304 -28.61 -13.64 -27.26
C SER A 304 -27.79 -14.35 -26.18
N THR A 305 -28.42 -15.17 -25.31
CA THR A 305 -27.70 -16.01 -24.34
C THR A 305 -27.11 -17.28 -24.97
N ASN A 306 -26.48 -17.18 -26.15
CA ASN A 306 -26.08 -18.32 -26.98
C ASN A 306 -24.98 -19.20 -26.38
N ASP A 307 -24.29 -18.74 -25.32
CA ASP A 307 -23.25 -19.50 -24.63
C ASP A 307 -23.79 -20.37 -23.49
N PHE A 308 -25.09 -20.30 -23.21
CA PHE A 308 -25.74 -21.02 -22.12
C PHE A 308 -26.93 -21.82 -22.62
N PHE A 309 -27.09 -23.03 -22.08
CA PHE A 309 -28.30 -23.82 -22.21
C PHE A 309 -28.90 -24.08 -20.84
N ALA A 310 -30.19 -24.37 -20.79
CA ALA A 310 -30.88 -24.70 -19.56
C ALA A 310 -31.70 -25.98 -19.75
N VAL A 311 -31.64 -26.87 -18.77
CA VAL A 311 -32.52 -28.02 -18.68
C VAL A 311 -33.72 -27.63 -17.84
N LEU A 312 -34.91 -27.76 -18.40
CA LEU A 312 -36.16 -27.30 -17.81
C LEU A 312 -37.09 -28.49 -17.61
N SER A 313 -37.83 -28.48 -16.51
CA SER A 313 -38.96 -29.38 -16.27
C SER A 313 -40.13 -28.54 -15.79
N VAL A 314 -41.25 -28.59 -16.53
CA VAL A 314 -42.45 -27.81 -16.26
C VAL A 314 -43.59 -28.77 -15.95
N TYR A 315 -44.33 -28.51 -14.89
CA TYR A 315 -45.46 -29.31 -14.46
C TYR A 315 -46.68 -28.42 -14.30
N ILE A 316 -47.84 -28.85 -14.80
CA ILE A 316 -49.12 -28.17 -14.61
C ILE A 316 -50.07 -29.09 -13.87
N TYR A 317 -50.43 -28.71 -12.66
CA TYR A 317 -51.38 -29.45 -11.83
C TYR A 317 -52.76 -28.80 -11.88
N ASN A 318 -53.80 -29.59 -12.17
CA ASN A 318 -55.20 -29.17 -12.15
C ASN A 318 -55.90 -29.65 -10.87
N LYS A 319 -56.29 -28.71 -10.01
CA LYS A 319 -56.95 -28.93 -8.71
C LYS A 319 -58.33 -29.59 -8.84
N LYS A 320 -59.09 -29.33 -9.91
CA LYS A 320 -60.44 -29.88 -10.11
C LYS A 320 -60.41 -31.36 -10.45
N ASN A 321 -59.55 -31.73 -11.39
CA ASN A 321 -59.51 -33.08 -11.92
C ASN A 321 -58.42 -33.94 -11.27
N MET A 322 -57.57 -33.33 -10.43
CA MET A 322 -56.42 -33.95 -9.76
C MET A 322 -55.43 -34.58 -10.75
N THR A 323 -55.25 -33.95 -11.91
CA THR A 323 -54.34 -34.40 -12.97
C THR A 323 -53.08 -33.52 -13.00
N MET A 324 -51.95 -34.10 -13.37
CA MET A 324 -50.70 -33.40 -13.61
C MET A 324 -50.24 -33.65 -15.04
N GLU A 325 -49.96 -32.58 -15.77
CA GLU A 325 -49.32 -32.58 -17.08
C GLU A 325 -47.85 -32.18 -16.92
N PHE A 326 -46.94 -32.80 -17.68
CA PHE A 326 -45.50 -32.55 -17.64
C PHE A 326 -44.87 -32.69 -19.02
#